data_AF-A0A2D8U972-F1
#
_entry.id   AF-A0A2D8U972-F1
#
_cell.length_a   1.000
_cell.length_b   1.000
_cell.length_c   1.000
_cell.angle_alpha   90.00
_cell.angle_beta   90.00
_cell.angle_gamma   90.00
#
_symmetry.space_group_name_H-M   'P 1'
#
loop_
_entity.id
_entity.type
_entity.pdbx_description
1 polymer ?
#
loop_
_entity_poly.entity_id
_entity_poly.type
_entity_poly.pdbx_seq_one_letter_code
_entity_poly.pdbx_strand_id
1 'polypeptide(L)'
;MFLEIRNHILQGENINFILSPNRGDFYEDGALDTIIIHYTASGSAASAIETLTDIDRQVSAHLVIGRDGQISQLLPFNVIGWHAGVSRWGIREGFNKYSIGIEIDNAGMLEEKDGNFVSWFGKNYPPEEVVKGVHRNHTELSYWHVFPQFQIDVVETVCKMLIEAYKISHILGHEEIAPDRKVDPGPAFPLDDFRARLLPGPHPLI
;
A
#
# COMPACT_ATOMS: atom_id res chain seq x y z
N MET A 1 -8.85 -12.62 12.44
CA MET A 1 -7.45 -13.08 12.23
C MET A 1 -6.65 -12.68 13.46
N PHE A 2 -5.87 -13.58 14.06
CA PHE A 2 -4.96 -13.23 15.15
C PHE A 2 -3.57 -12.94 14.55
N LEU A 3 -3.06 -11.73 14.79
CA LEU A 3 -1.76 -11.26 14.31
C LEU A 3 -0.91 -10.80 15.50
N GLU A 4 0.38 -11.14 15.49
CA GLU A 4 1.37 -10.69 16.47
C GLU A 4 2.61 -10.18 15.72
N ILE A 5 3.28 -9.14 16.23
CA ILE A 5 4.65 -8.84 15.81
C ILE A 5 5.63 -9.42 16.81
N ARG A 6 6.57 -10.22 16.31
CA ARG A 6 7.71 -10.69 17.08
C ARG A 6 8.99 -10.33 16.35
N ASN A 7 9.87 -9.58 17.02
CA ASN A 7 11.13 -9.10 16.45
C ASN A 7 10.95 -8.39 15.09
N HIS A 8 9.92 -7.53 14.97
CA HIS A 8 9.56 -6.79 13.75
C HIS A 8 9.06 -7.67 12.58
N ILE A 9 8.79 -8.96 12.83
CA ILE A 9 8.22 -9.90 11.87
C ILE A 9 6.80 -10.26 12.29
N LEU A 10 5.88 -10.22 11.33
CA LEU A 10 4.48 -10.58 11.51
C LEU A 10 4.33 -12.10 11.68
N GLN A 11 3.52 -12.49 12.65
CA GLN A 11 3.19 -13.88 12.99
C GLN A 11 1.67 -14.06 12.89
N GLY A 12 1.24 -15.20 12.37
CA GLY A 12 -0.17 -15.55 12.22
C GLY A 12 -0.40 -16.58 11.12
N GLU A 13 -1.67 -16.87 10.84
CA GLU A 13 -2.07 -17.77 9.76
C GLU A 13 -2.06 -17.04 8.41
N ASN A 14 -1.73 -17.75 7.33
CA ASN A 14 -1.68 -17.22 5.96
C ASN A 14 -0.69 -16.05 5.78
N ILE A 15 0.46 -16.14 6.46
CA ILE A 15 1.53 -15.15 6.39
C ILE A 15 2.81 -15.84 5.96
N ASN A 16 3.48 -15.26 4.96
CA ASN A 16 4.80 -15.67 4.52
C ASN A 16 5.80 -14.54 4.73
N PHE A 17 7.05 -14.87 5.04
CA PHE A 17 8.15 -13.92 5.12
C PHE A 17 9.19 -14.23 4.05
N ILE A 18 9.47 -13.25 3.18
CA ILE A 18 10.43 -13.36 2.09
C ILE A 18 11.28 -12.09 2.07
N LEU A 19 12.48 -12.14 2.63
CA LEU A 19 13.30 -10.94 2.77
C LEU A 19 13.70 -10.35 1.41
N SER A 20 13.25 -9.13 1.12
CA SER A 20 13.76 -8.35 0.00
C SER A 20 15.19 -7.88 0.27
N PRO A 21 16.09 -7.95 -0.73
CA PRO A 21 17.44 -7.41 -0.59
C PRO A 21 17.47 -5.87 -0.69
N ASN A 22 16.42 -5.26 -1.23
CA ASN A 22 16.30 -3.82 -1.44
C ASN A 22 15.79 -3.16 -0.16
N ARG A 23 16.70 -2.66 0.67
CA ARG A 23 16.35 -2.04 1.95
C ARG A 23 17.41 -1.05 2.40
N GLY A 24 16.97 -0.02 3.11
CA GLY A 24 17.85 0.92 3.78
C GLY A 24 18.31 0.39 5.15
N ASP A 25 18.84 1.32 5.94
CA ASP A 25 19.19 1.08 7.33
C ASP A 25 17.93 0.97 8.23
N PHE A 26 18.15 0.89 9.53
CA PHE A 26 17.06 0.98 10.51
C PHE A 26 16.50 2.39 10.60
N TYR A 27 15.23 2.51 10.99
CA TYR A 27 14.66 3.82 11.34
C TYR A 27 15.43 4.47 12.50
N GLU A 28 15.56 5.79 12.46
CA GLU A 28 15.93 6.56 13.63
C GLU A 28 14.85 6.42 14.72
N ASP A 29 15.26 6.50 15.99
CA ASP A 29 14.33 6.35 17.11
C ASP A 29 13.20 7.39 17.05
N GLY A 30 11.95 6.92 17.13
CA GLY A 30 10.76 7.75 17.01
C GLY A 30 10.47 8.32 15.60
N ALA A 31 11.24 7.98 14.57
CA ALA A 31 11.00 8.50 13.21
C ALA A 31 9.81 7.82 12.51
N LEU A 32 9.61 6.52 12.75
CA LEU A 32 8.52 5.77 12.13
C LEU A 32 7.17 6.17 12.74
N ASP A 33 6.33 6.85 11.96
CA ASP A 33 5.01 7.32 12.40
C ASP A 33 3.93 7.23 11.30
N THR A 34 4.28 6.73 10.11
CA THR A 34 3.43 6.77 8.92
C THR A 34 3.23 5.38 8.30
N ILE A 35 2.04 5.11 7.77
CA ILE A 35 1.79 4.02 6.82
C ILE A 35 1.47 4.65 5.47
N ILE A 36 2.11 4.15 4.40
CA ILE A 36 1.76 4.50 3.02
C ILE A 36 1.06 3.31 2.36
N ILE A 37 -0.16 3.55 1.89
CA ILE A 37 -0.97 2.57 1.15
C ILE A 37 -0.67 2.70 -0.34
N HIS A 38 -0.39 1.56 -0.97
CA HIS A 38 -0.12 1.41 -2.41
C HIS A 38 -1.06 0.37 -3.01
N TYR A 39 -1.13 0.34 -4.34
CA TYR A 39 -1.48 -0.87 -5.07
C TYR A 39 -0.31 -1.33 -5.93
N THR A 40 -0.30 -2.61 -6.28
CA THR A 40 0.83 -3.22 -6.99
C THR A 40 0.90 -2.89 -8.49
N ALA A 41 -0.24 -2.58 -9.11
CA ALA A 41 -0.37 -2.41 -10.56
C ALA A 41 0.06 -3.67 -11.33
N SER A 42 -0.07 -4.84 -10.72
CA SER A 42 0.40 -6.12 -11.26
C SER A 42 -0.76 -7.08 -11.54
N GLY A 43 -0.46 -8.18 -12.26
CA GLY A 43 -1.44 -9.23 -12.52
C GLY A 43 -1.72 -10.15 -11.33
N SER A 44 -0.87 -10.13 -10.31
CA SER A 44 -0.97 -10.91 -9.07
C SER A 44 0.00 -10.42 -7.99
N ALA A 45 -0.30 -10.79 -6.74
CA ALA A 45 0.60 -10.62 -5.60
C ALA A 45 1.98 -11.26 -5.83
N ALA A 46 2.03 -12.46 -6.43
CA ALA A 46 3.29 -13.15 -6.73
C ALA A 46 4.20 -12.33 -7.65
N SER A 47 3.65 -11.75 -8.72
CA SER A 47 4.40 -10.88 -9.64
C SER A 47 4.88 -9.59 -8.96
N ALA A 48 4.10 -9.05 -8.03
CA ALA A 48 4.53 -7.92 -7.22
C ALA A 48 5.69 -8.29 -6.28
N ILE A 49 5.61 -9.44 -5.61
CA ILE A 49 6.67 -9.95 -4.73
C ILE A 49 7.96 -10.18 -5.52
N GLU A 50 7.88 -10.78 -6.72
CA GLU A 50 9.05 -10.94 -7.60
C GLU A 50 9.72 -9.58 -7.88
N THR A 51 8.94 -8.56 -8.25
CA THR A 51 9.47 -7.21 -8.52
C THR A 51 10.09 -6.57 -7.27
N LEU A 52 9.44 -6.71 -6.12
CA LEU A 52 9.87 -6.08 -4.86
C LEU A 52 11.03 -6.83 -4.19
N THR A 53 11.37 -8.04 -4.67
CA THR A 53 12.52 -8.83 -4.20
C THR A 53 13.65 -8.93 -5.23
N ASP A 54 13.44 -8.41 -6.44
CA ASP A 54 14.46 -8.30 -7.49
C ASP A 54 15.45 -7.17 -7.17
N ILE A 55 16.72 -7.55 -6.96
CA ILE A 55 17.81 -6.63 -6.61
C ILE A 55 17.98 -5.49 -7.64
N ASP A 56 17.71 -5.75 -8.92
CA ASP A 56 17.95 -4.77 -9.98
C ASP A 56 16.86 -3.68 -10.02
N ARG A 57 15.71 -3.92 -9.37
CA ARG A 57 14.57 -2.98 -9.34
C ARG A 57 14.75 -1.84 -8.38
N GLN A 58 15.58 -2.01 -7.34
CA GLN A 58 15.87 -0.97 -6.34
C GLN A 58 14.59 -0.36 -5.73
N VAL A 59 13.55 -1.19 -5.55
CA VAL A 59 12.30 -0.85 -4.86
C VAL A 59 11.90 -1.98 -3.93
N SER A 60 11.17 -1.64 -2.88
CA SER A 60 10.63 -2.60 -1.90
C SER A 60 9.52 -1.98 -1.09
N ALA A 61 8.63 -2.81 -0.56
CA ALA A 61 7.62 -2.45 0.44
C ALA A 61 7.70 -3.43 1.61
N HIS A 62 7.09 -3.10 2.74
CA HIS A 62 7.14 -3.99 3.91
C HIS A 62 6.20 -5.18 3.77
N LEU A 63 5.02 -4.95 3.19
CA LEU A 63 3.98 -5.96 3.03
C LEU A 63 3.41 -5.95 1.62
N VAL A 64 3.03 -7.14 1.14
CA VAL A 64 2.13 -7.35 0.00
C VAL A 64 0.91 -8.12 0.49
N ILE A 65 -0.29 -7.61 0.24
CA ILE A 65 -1.57 -8.26 0.62
C ILE A 65 -2.29 -8.72 -0.64
N GLY A 66 -2.38 -10.04 -0.81
CA GLY A 66 -3.06 -10.68 -1.93
C GLY A 66 -4.57 -10.48 -1.91
N ARG A 67 -5.22 -10.67 -3.07
CA ARG A 67 -6.70 -10.61 -3.18
C ARG A 67 -7.41 -11.68 -2.36
N ASP A 68 -6.71 -12.78 -2.08
CA ASP A 68 -7.14 -13.89 -1.21
C ASP A 68 -6.82 -13.65 0.27
N GLY A 69 -6.34 -12.46 0.63
CA GLY A 69 -5.96 -12.07 1.99
C GLY A 69 -4.65 -12.68 2.50
N GLN A 70 -3.87 -13.36 1.66
CA GLN A 70 -2.52 -13.78 2.03
C GLN A 70 -1.63 -12.55 2.24
N ILE A 71 -0.85 -12.57 3.32
CA ILE A 71 0.11 -11.52 3.64
C ILE A 71 1.52 -12.04 3.37
N SER A 72 2.26 -11.35 2.52
CA SER A 72 3.69 -11.57 2.33
C SER A 72 4.45 -10.39 2.93
N GLN A 73 5.18 -10.62 4.01
CA GLN A 73 6.09 -9.62 4.56
C GLN A 73 7.45 -9.72 3.89
N LEU A 74 7.91 -8.59 3.34
CA LEU A 74 9.16 -8.51 2.61
C LEU A 74 10.28 -7.82 3.38
N LEU A 75 9.94 -7.01 4.38
CA LEU A 75 10.90 -6.32 5.23
C LEU A 75 10.48 -6.36 6.71
N PRO A 76 11.43 -6.52 7.65
CA PRO A 76 11.16 -6.25 9.05
C PRO A 76 10.68 -4.80 9.24
N PHE A 77 9.69 -4.59 10.11
CA PHE A 77 9.10 -3.26 10.33
C PHE A 77 10.04 -2.21 10.93
N ASN A 78 11.23 -2.58 11.42
CA ASN A 78 12.26 -1.62 11.88
C ASN A 78 13.23 -1.16 10.78
N VAL A 79 13.09 -1.66 9.55
CA VAL A 79 13.98 -1.34 8.44
C VAL A 79 13.29 -0.42 7.45
N ILE A 80 14.05 0.51 6.87
CA ILE A 80 13.58 1.43 5.84
C ILE A 80 13.35 0.68 4.51
N GLY A 81 12.12 0.75 4.00
CA GLY A 81 11.77 0.26 2.66
C GLY A 81 11.96 1.32 1.59
N TRP A 82 12.00 0.91 0.32
CA TRP A 82 12.17 1.81 -0.83
C TRP A 82 10.89 1.87 -1.67
N HIS A 83 9.79 2.34 -1.08
CA HIS A 83 8.47 2.36 -1.72
C HIS A 83 7.99 3.76 -2.10
N ALA A 84 8.31 4.79 -1.30
CA ALA A 84 7.77 6.15 -1.49
C ALA A 84 8.54 6.95 -2.55
N GLY A 85 9.84 6.73 -2.69
CA GLY A 85 10.72 7.51 -3.57
C GLY A 85 10.70 9.01 -3.23
N VAL A 86 10.82 9.87 -4.26
CA VAL A 86 10.64 11.32 -4.11
C VAL A 86 9.21 11.61 -3.68
N SER A 87 9.05 12.15 -2.47
CA SER A 87 7.77 12.27 -1.77
C SER A 87 7.78 13.43 -0.77
N ARG A 88 6.61 14.07 -0.58
CA ARG A 88 6.38 15.17 0.36
C ARG A 88 4.92 15.23 0.79
N TRP A 89 4.68 15.50 2.06
CA TRP A 89 3.36 15.81 2.60
C TRP A 89 3.54 16.81 3.75
N GLY A 90 2.82 17.93 3.70
CA GLY A 90 3.09 19.05 4.59
C GLY A 90 4.50 19.62 4.38
N ILE A 91 5.26 19.78 5.46
CA ILE A 91 6.66 20.27 5.41
C ILE A 91 7.69 19.14 5.32
N ARG A 92 7.26 17.89 5.54
CA ARG A 92 8.12 16.70 5.57
C ARG A 92 8.36 16.13 4.17
N GLU A 93 9.60 15.74 3.90
CA GLU A 93 10.03 15.14 2.63
C GLU A 93 10.76 13.80 2.83
N GLY A 94 10.72 12.96 1.80
CA GLY A 94 11.40 11.66 1.74
C GLY A 94 10.79 10.65 2.71
N PHE A 95 9.58 10.16 2.41
CA PHE A 95 8.78 9.37 3.35
C PHE A 95 9.33 7.99 3.69
N ASN A 96 10.23 7.41 2.88
CA ASN A 96 10.83 6.10 3.18
C ASN A 96 11.40 6.01 4.62
N LYS A 97 11.99 7.08 5.16
CA LYS A 97 12.57 7.13 6.52
C LYS A 97 11.55 7.31 7.65
N TYR A 98 10.26 7.44 7.33
CA TYR A 98 9.19 7.68 8.30
C TYR A 98 8.04 6.69 8.19
N SER A 99 8.10 5.75 7.24
CA SER A 99 6.91 5.01 6.85
C SER A 99 7.08 3.53 6.57
N ILE A 100 6.06 2.76 6.93
CA ILE A 100 5.81 1.40 6.45
C ILE A 100 5.00 1.45 5.15
N GLY A 101 5.47 0.76 4.11
CA GLY A 101 4.75 0.59 2.84
C GLY A 101 3.93 -0.69 2.81
N ILE A 102 2.63 -0.58 2.49
CA ILE A 102 1.73 -1.70 2.29
C ILE A 102 1.26 -1.71 0.83
N GLU A 103 1.66 -2.74 0.10
CA GLU A 103 1.23 -3.01 -1.27
C GLU A 103 -0.01 -3.91 -1.27
N ILE A 104 -1.04 -3.52 -2.00
CA ILE A 104 -2.28 -4.28 -2.10
C ILE A 104 -2.43 -4.79 -3.54
N ASP A 105 -2.56 -6.10 -3.71
CA ASP A 105 -2.67 -6.74 -5.04
C ASP A 105 -3.91 -6.24 -5.79
N ASN A 106 -3.67 -5.36 -6.77
CA ASN A 106 -4.70 -4.71 -7.56
C ASN A 106 -4.09 -4.15 -8.86
N ALA A 107 -4.80 -4.31 -9.98
CA ALA A 107 -4.40 -3.78 -11.29
C ALA A 107 -4.37 -2.24 -11.40
N GLY A 108 -5.05 -1.53 -10.49
CA GLY A 108 -5.14 -0.07 -10.48
C GLY A 108 -6.11 0.46 -11.53
N MET A 109 -5.68 1.50 -12.25
CA MET A 109 -6.45 2.14 -13.31
C MET A 109 -6.63 1.21 -14.52
N LEU A 110 -7.83 1.21 -15.10
CA LEU A 110 -8.24 0.40 -16.24
C LEU A 110 -8.67 1.30 -17.41
N GLU A 111 -8.46 0.82 -18.62
CA GLU A 111 -8.93 1.45 -19.85
C GLU A 111 -10.16 0.71 -20.38
N GLU A 112 -11.22 1.42 -20.74
CA GLU A 112 -12.39 0.84 -21.38
C GLU A 112 -12.13 0.63 -22.88
N LYS A 113 -12.27 -0.61 -23.37
CA LYS A 113 -12.13 -0.98 -24.79
C LYS A 113 -13.24 -1.94 -25.19
N ASP A 114 -14.08 -1.51 -26.12
CA ASP A 114 -15.16 -2.33 -26.70
C ASP A 114 -16.05 -3.00 -25.63
N GLY A 115 -16.36 -2.28 -24.55
CA GLY A 115 -17.15 -2.78 -23.42
C GLY A 115 -16.40 -3.68 -22.43
N ASN A 116 -15.08 -3.86 -22.61
CA ASN A 116 -14.19 -4.52 -21.64
C ASN A 116 -13.36 -3.49 -20.88
N PHE A 117 -12.87 -3.85 -19.70
CA PHE A 117 -11.94 -3.02 -18.93
C PHE A 117 -10.58 -3.70 -18.85
N VAL A 118 -9.55 -3.02 -19.34
CA VAL A 118 -8.24 -3.61 -19.58
C VAL A 118 -7.19 -2.91 -18.74
N SER A 119 -6.42 -3.68 -17.98
CA SER A 119 -5.23 -3.19 -17.27
C SER A 119 -4.11 -2.80 -18.24
N TRP A 120 -3.15 -2.02 -17.76
CA TRP A 120 -1.98 -1.63 -18.57
C TRP A 120 -1.14 -2.82 -19.05
N PHE A 121 -1.20 -3.96 -18.34
CA PHE A 121 -0.54 -5.22 -18.72
C PHE A 121 -1.46 -6.17 -19.53
N GLY A 122 -2.61 -5.69 -20.02
CA GLY A 122 -3.43 -6.39 -21.01
C GLY A 122 -4.42 -7.42 -20.46
N LYS A 123 -4.57 -7.54 -19.14
CA LYS A 123 -5.60 -8.39 -18.53
C LYS A 123 -6.96 -7.68 -18.55
N ASN A 124 -7.98 -8.42 -18.97
CA ASN A 124 -9.38 -7.99 -18.95
C ASN A 124 -10.01 -8.22 -17.58
N TYR A 125 -10.86 -7.28 -17.17
CA TYR A 125 -11.66 -7.31 -15.95
C TYR A 125 -13.13 -7.14 -16.30
N PRO A 126 -14.03 -7.92 -15.68
CA PRO A 126 -15.44 -7.82 -15.97
C PRO A 126 -16.04 -6.57 -15.28
N PRO A 127 -17.14 -5.99 -15.78
CA PRO A 127 -17.70 -4.74 -15.26
C PRO A 127 -17.99 -4.73 -13.75
N GLU A 128 -18.33 -5.87 -13.15
CA GLU A 128 -18.55 -6.03 -11.70
C GLU A 128 -17.29 -5.87 -10.84
N GLU A 129 -16.10 -6.01 -11.43
CA GLU A 129 -14.81 -5.76 -10.77
C GLU A 129 -14.27 -4.35 -11.04
N VAL A 130 -15.12 -3.45 -11.54
CA VAL A 130 -14.73 -2.09 -11.94
C VAL A 130 -15.59 -1.05 -11.26
N VAL A 131 -14.93 -0.05 -10.68
CA VAL A 131 -15.57 1.16 -10.18
C VAL A 131 -15.17 2.35 -11.05
N LYS A 132 -16.14 3.23 -11.30
CA LYS A 132 -15.93 4.50 -11.98
C LYS A 132 -15.67 5.58 -10.93
N GLY A 133 -14.56 6.29 -11.04
CA GLY A 133 -14.15 7.28 -10.04
C GLY A 133 -13.30 8.39 -10.63
N VAL A 134 -13.30 9.54 -9.98
CA VAL A 134 -12.36 10.63 -10.28
C VAL A 134 -11.23 10.53 -9.25
N HIS A 135 -10.00 10.37 -9.73
CA HIS A 135 -8.82 10.37 -8.87
C HIS A 135 -8.66 11.75 -8.21
N ARG A 136 -8.24 11.81 -6.95
CA ARG A 136 -8.21 13.05 -6.16
C ARG A 136 -7.36 14.17 -6.75
N ASN A 137 -6.31 13.83 -7.50
CA ASN A 137 -5.41 14.80 -8.15
C ASN A 137 -5.78 15.06 -9.62
N HIS A 138 -6.84 14.46 -10.13
CA HIS A 138 -7.29 14.60 -11.53
C HIS A 138 -8.71 15.16 -11.58
N THR A 139 -9.12 15.60 -12.77
CA THR A 139 -10.49 16.07 -13.04
C THR A 139 -11.30 15.07 -13.86
N GLU A 140 -10.62 14.19 -14.58
CA GLU A 140 -11.25 13.26 -15.51
C GLU A 140 -11.74 11.99 -14.82
N LEU A 141 -12.89 11.52 -15.28
CA LEU A 141 -13.49 10.28 -14.84
C LEU A 141 -12.72 9.09 -15.44
N SER A 142 -12.40 8.11 -14.60
CA SER A 142 -11.61 6.94 -14.98
C SER A 142 -12.18 5.66 -14.36
N TYR A 143 -11.70 4.51 -14.82
CA TYR A 143 -12.11 3.20 -14.37
C TYR A 143 -11.01 2.56 -13.52
N TRP A 144 -11.40 1.90 -12.44
CA TRP A 144 -10.46 1.38 -11.45
C TRP A 144 -10.90 -0.01 -11.03
N HIS A 145 -9.92 -0.90 -10.90
CA HIS A 145 -10.17 -2.25 -10.44
C HIS A 145 -10.49 -2.26 -8.94
N VAL A 146 -11.57 -2.93 -8.56
CA VAL A 146 -12.06 -2.94 -7.17
C VAL A 146 -11.17 -3.77 -6.25
N PHE A 147 -11.08 -3.32 -4.99
CA PHE A 147 -10.53 -4.10 -3.89
C PHE A 147 -11.66 -4.92 -3.27
N PRO A 148 -11.56 -6.27 -3.19
CA PRO A 148 -12.51 -7.07 -2.43
C PRO A 148 -12.58 -6.60 -0.99
N GLN A 149 -13.77 -6.55 -0.40
CA GLN A 149 -13.94 -6.07 0.98
C GLN A 149 -13.06 -6.83 1.97
N PHE A 150 -12.97 -8.15 1.81
CA PHE A 150 -12.11 -8.99 2.65
C PHE A 150 -10.62 -8.58 2.57
N GLN A 151 -10.13 -8.13 1.41
CA GLN A 151 -8.76 -7.63 1.26
C GLN A 151 -8.57 -6.34 2.09
N ILE A 152 -9.55 -5.42 2.05
CA ILE A 152 -9.55 -4.19 2.85
C ILE A 152 -9.58 -4.52 4.35
N ASP A 153 -10.36 -5.52 4.78
CA ASP A 153 -10.44 -5.94 6.19
C ASP A 153 -9.10 -6.48 6.73
N VAL A 154 -8.35 -7.18 5.89
CA VAL A 154 -6.98 -7.63 6.21
C VAL A 154 -6.04 -6.44 6.36
N VAL A 155 -6.08 -5.48 5.43
CA VAL A 155 -5.29 -4.23 5.51
C VAL A 155 -5.64 -3.47 6.79
N GLU A 156 -6.92 -3.39 7.15
CA GLU A 156 -7.40 -2.74 8.38
C GLU A 156 -6.84 -3.41 9.63
N THR A 157 -6.87 -4.75 9.68
CA THR A 157 -6.34 -5.55 10.79
C THR A 157 -4.84 -5.33 10.97
N VAL A 158 -4.07 -5.34 9.87
CA VAL A 158 -2.63 -5.06 9.87
C VAL A 158 -2.35 -3.63 10.35
N CYS A 159 -3.06 -2.64 9.82
CA CYS A 159 -2.85 -1.24 10.18
C CYS A 159 -3.13 -0.99 11.67
N LYS A 160 -4.23 -1.54 12.23
CA LYS A 160 -4.53 -1.45 13.68
C LYS A 160 -3.38 -1.93 14.55
N MET A 161 -2.82 -3.08 14.18
CA MET A 161 -1.71 -3.68 14.90
C MET A 161 -0.43 -2.81 14.78
N LEU A 162 -0.13 -2.30 13.57
CA LEU A 162 1.02 -1.41 13.36
C LEU A 162 0.89 -0.09 14.13
N ILE A 163 -0.31 0.49 14.17
CA ILE A 163 -0.62 1.69 14.96
C ILE A 163 -0.29 1.47 16.43
N GLU A 164 -0.72 0.35 17.01
CA GLU A 164 -0.46 0.05 18.42
C GLU A 164 1.03 -0.15 18.69
N ALA A 165 1.70 -0.94 17.85
CA ALA A 165 3.09 -1.36 18.01
C ALA A 165 4.11 -0.22 17.79
N TYR A 166 3.87 0.64 16.80
CA TYR A 166 4.84 1.67 16.37
C TYR A 166 4.35 3.10 16.58
N LYS A 167 3.17 3.29 17.21
CA LYS A 167 2.58 4.61 17.45
C LYS A 167 2.38 5.41 16.15
N ILE A 168 1.99 4.72 15.08
CA ILE A 168 1.66 5.34 13.79
C ILE A 168 0.56 6.39 14.02
N SER A 169 0.81 7.60 13.55
CA SER A 169 -0.11 8.74 13.63
C SER A 169 -0.63 9.19 12.26
N HIS A 170 -0.08 8.64 11.17
CA HIS A 170 -0.46 8.96 9.80
C HIS A 170 -0.72 7.70 8.96
N ILE A 171 -1.79 7.73 8.18
CA ILE A 171 -2.03 6.81 7.06
C ILE A 171 -2.22 7.70 5.83
N LEU A 172 -1.41 7.50 4.81
CA LEU A 172 -1.45 8.29 3.58
C LEU A 172 -1.48 7.38 2.36
N GLY A 173 -2.02 7.88 1.26
CA GLY A 173 -1.87 7.26 -0.06
C GLY A 173 -0.58 7.70 -0.73
N HIS A 174 -0.03 6.89 -1.63
CA HIS A 174 1.14 7.30 -2.43
C HIS A 174 0.85 8.54 -3.28
N GLU A 175 -0.40 8.67 -3.77
CA GLU A 175 -0.96 9.82 -4.47
C GLU A 175 -1.00 11.10 -3.62
N GLU A 176 -1.05 11.00 -2.28
CA GLU A 176 -1.02 12.18 -1.40
C GLU A 176 0.41 12.69 -1.20
N ILE A 177 1.41 11.80 -1.21
CA ILE A 177 2.81 12.17 -0.98
C ILE A 177 3.59 12.43 -2.28
N ALA A 178 3.06 12.04 -3.43
CA ALA A 178 3.69 12.22 -4.74
C ALA A 178 2.66 12.55 -5.84
N PRO A 179 1.88 13.65 -5.69
CA PRO A 179 0.66 13.89 -6.47
C PRO A 179 0.85 14.01 -7.98
N ASP A 180 2.01 14.51 -8.43
CA ASP A 180 2.32 14.67 -9.86
C ASP A 180 2.89 13.39 -10.51
N ARG A 181 3.15 12.35 -9.73
CA ARG A 181 3.87 11.14 -10.17
C ARG A 181 3.09 9.85 -9.91
N LYS A 182 2.29 9.82 -8.86
CA LYS A 182 1.64 8.61 -8.33
C LYS A 182 0.15 8.80 -8.22
N VAL A 183 -0.56 7.71 -8.48
CA VAL A 183 -2.03 7.67 -8.56
C VAL A 183 -2.63 6.53 -7.73
N ASP A 184 -1.78 5.82 -6.99
CA ASP A 184 -2.14 4.75 -6.07
C ASP A 184 -2.34 5.31 -4.64
N PRO A 185 -3.29 4.78 -3.86
CA PRO A 185 -4.11 3.59 -4.13
C PRO A 185 -5.36 3.85 -4.99
N GLY A 186 -5.58 5.08 -5.43
CA GLY A 186 -6.68 5.44 -6.32
C GLY A 186 -8.05 5.48 -5.62
N PRO A 187 -9.09 5.97 -6.33
CA PRO A 187 -10.42 6.17 -5.79
C PRO A 187 -11.16 4.86 -5.46
N ALA A 188 -10.66 3.70 -5.91
CA ALA A 188 -11.24 2.40 -5.56
C ALA A 188 -10.90 1.97 -4.13
N PHE A 189 -9.83 2.49 -3.53
CA PHE A 189 -9.50 2.25 -2.13
C PHE A 189 -10.17 3.34 -1.26
N PRO A 190 -10.92 2.99 -0.21
CA PRO A 190 -11.65 3.97 0.61
C PRO A 190 -10.73 4.66 1.62
N LEU A 191 -9.66 5.33 1.16
CA LEU A 191 -8.57 5.82 2.00
C LEU A 191 -9.02 6.76 3.12
N ASP A 192 -9.91 7.71 2.81
CA ASP A 192 -10.32 8.73 3.78
C ASP A 192 -11.18 8.12 4.90
N ASP A 193 -12.17 7.29 4.54
CA ASP A 193 -12.99 6.56 5.51
C ASP A 193 -12.15 5.55 6.31
N PHE A 194 -11.21 4.87 5.64
CA PHE A 194 -10.29 3.92 6.26
C PHE A 194 -9.42 4.61 7.31
N ARG A 195 -8.81 5.74 6.96
CA ARG A 195 -8.01 6.57 7.87
C ARG A 195 -8.84 7.10 9.04
N ALA A 196 -10.03 7.64 8.77
CA ALA A 196 -10.90 8.20 9.80
C ALA A 196 -11.35 7.16 10.84
N ARG A 197 -11.56 5.90 10.42
CA ARG A 197 -11.88 4.80 11.36
C ARG A 197 -10.69 4.39 12.23
N LEU A 198 -9.49 4.38 11.67
CA LEU A 198 -8.30 3.83 12.34
C LEU A 198 -7.58 4.82 13.24
N LEU A 199 -7.61 6.09 12.88
CA LEU A 199 -6.94 7.16 13.61
C LEU A 199 -7.96 8.28 13.94
N PRO A 200 -8.95 8.00 14.80
CA PRO A 200 -9.97 8.98 15.14
C PRO A 200 -9.36 10.12 15.98
N GLY A 201 -9.49 11.36 15.50
CA GLY A 201 -9.05 12.56 16.21
C GLY A 201 -8.22 13.51 15.36
N PRO A 202 -7.72 14.61 15.93
CA PRO A 202 -6.85 15.53 15.21
C PRO A 202 -5.53 14.82 14.88
N HIS A 203 -5.20 14.76 13.59
CA HIS A 203 -3.89 14.29 13.16
C HIS A 203 -2.82 15.34 13.49
N PRO A 204 -1.64 14.94 14.00
CA PRO A 204 -0.52 15.86 14.15
C PRO A 204 -0.22 16.57 12.83
N LEU A 205 0.13 17.85 12.89
CA LEU A 205 0.63 18.55 11.70
C LEU A 205 2.07 18.09 11.46
N ILE A 206 2.38 17.76 10.20
CA ILE A 206 3.73 17.44 9.69
C ILE A 206 4.03 18.21 8.41
#